data_AF-A0A957HFN2-F1
#
_entry.id   AF-A0A957HFN2-F1
#
_cell.length_a   1.000
_cell.length_b   1.000
_cell.length_c   1.000
_cell.angle_alpha   90.00
_cell.angle_beta   90.00
_cell.angle_gamma   90.00
#
_symmetry.space_group_name_H-M   'P 1'
#
loop_
_entity.id
_entity.type
_entity.pdbx_description
1 polymer ?
#
loop_
_entity_poly.entity_id
_entity_poly.type
_entity_poly.pdbx_seq_one_letter_code
_entity_poly.pdbx_strand_id
1 'polypeptide(L)'
;MQTRITGHVVRSEWRWVIWMSVTLLLISFLPFLLLASFRPPGDDWQFMGVLHDHYDGAANLSRIQQGIDGNWLVDLRYSPEPYESALMQPIYTVLGQFARLTLPSPIMIFHLIRVLAAMLMFLTIYQLAASIWVKTRTRRIFFLIASVGSGLGWLAIFFGTAENMLLPDLVLPQLYPLYSANANVHYPLAMAAV
;
A
#
# COMPACT_ATOMS: atom_id res chain seq x y z
N MET A 1 -33.54 -25.68 -4.25
CA MET A 1 -33.43 -24.45 -3.44
C MET A 1 -31.95 -24.26 -3.10
N GLN A 2 -31.23 -23.40 -3.82
CA GLN A 2 -29.84 -23.07 -3.46
C GLN A 2 -29.91 -22.06 -2.32
N THR A 3 -29.52 -22.48 -1.12
CA THR A 3 -29.26 -21.58 0.00
C THR A 3 -28.26 -20.53 -0.47
N ARG A 4 -28.71 -19.27 -0.53
CA ARG A 4 -27.92 -18.12 -0.96
C ARG A 4 -26.96 -17.72 0.17
N ILE A 5 -25.99 -18.57 0.47
CA ILE A 5 -25.02 -18.28 1.53
C ILE A 5 -24.01 -17.29 0.96
N THR A 6 -24.20 -16.02 1.31
CA THR A 6 -23.17 -14.99 1.16
C THR A 6 -22.12 -15.15 2.28
N GLY A 7 -20.92 -14.64 2.06
CA GLY A 7 -19.80 -14.68 3.00
C GLY A 7 -18.97 -15.98 2.95
N HIS A 8 -19.55 -17.11 2.54
CA HIS A 8 -18.78 -18.34 2.38
C HIS A 8 -17.95 -18.33 1.09
N VAL A 9 -16.64 -18.59 1.23
CA VAL A 9 -15.67 -18.66 0.13
C VAL A 9 -15.02 -20.03 0.11
N VAL A 10 -15.19 -20.79 -0.98
CA VAL A 10 -14.60 -22.14 -1.08
C VAL A 10 -13.09 -22.08 -1.33
N ARG A 11 -12.38 -23.17 -1.04
CA ARG A 11 -10.91 -23.26 -1.23
C ARG A 11 -10.44 -22.91 -2.64
N SER A 12 -11.20 -23.30 -3.68
CA SER A 12 -10.86 -22.99 -5.07
C SER A 12 -11.00 -21.49 -5.39
N GLU A 13 -11.94 -20.80 -4.74
CA GLU A 13 -12.05 -19.34 -4.82
C GLU A 13 -10.83 -18.70 -4.15
N TRP A 14 -10.48 -19.09 -2.92
CA TRP A 14 -9.30 -18.55 -2.24
C TRP A 14 -8.00 -18.74 -3.01
N ARG A 15 -7.79 -19.92 -3.62
CA ARG A 15 -6.64 -20.16 -4.50
C ARG A 15 -6.60 -19.17 -5.66
N TRP A 16 -7.75 -18.92 -6.29
CA TRP A 16 -7.85 -17.95 -7.38
C TRP A 16 -7.54 -16.52 -6.88
N VAL A 17 -8.08 -16.13 -5.72
CA VAL A 17 -7.84 -14.80 -5.12
C VAL A 17 -6.36 -14.63 -4.82
N ILE A 18 -5.74 -15.57 -4.12
CA ILE A 18 -4.31 -15.53 -3.78
C ILE A 18 -3.47 -15.40 -5.04
N TRP A 19 -3.76 -16.19 -6.08
CA TRP A 19 -3.06 -16.08 -7.36
C TRP A 19 -3.19 -14.69 -7.98
N MET A 20 -4.39 -14.11 -8.00
CA MET A 20 -4.59 -12.76 -8.54
C MET A 20 -3.91 -11.68 -7.69
N SER A 21 -4.03 -11.76 -6.37
CA SER A 21 -3.37 -10.84 -5.42
C SER A 21 -1.85 -10.89 -5.57
N VAL A 22 -1.25 -12.08 -5.67
CA VAL A 22 0.18 -12.25 -5.94
C VAL A 22 0.56 -11.62 -7.27
N THR A 23 -0.20 -11.86 -8.34
CA THR A 23 0.07 -11.24 -9.66
C THR A 23 0.01 -9.72 -9.59
N LEU A 24 -1.00 -9.14 -8.94
CA LEU A 24 -1.11 -7.68 -8.77
C LEU A 24 0.04 -7.11 -7.94
N LEU A 25 0.46 -7.81 -6.89
CA LEU A 25 1.62 -7.45 -6.09
C LEU A 25 2.92 -7.51 -6.90
N LEU A 26 3.13 -8.57 -7.68
CA LEU A 26 4.32 -8.68 -8.53
C LEU A 26 4.39 -7.55 -9.55
N ILE A 27 3.27 -7.24 -10.22
CA ILE A 27 3.19 -6.11 -11.15
C ILE A 27 3.49 -4.78 -10.44
N SER A 28 2.91 -4.58 -9.25
CA SER A 28 3.09 -3.38 -8.42
C SER A 28 4.53 -3.19 -7.96
N PHE A 29 5.18 -4.26 -7.51
CA PHE A 29 6.54 -4.19 -6.95
C PHE A 29 7.65 -4.31 -8.00
N LEU A 30 7.33 -4.70 -9.24
CA LEU A 30 8.32 -4.82 -10.32
C LEU A 30 9.12 -3.52 -10.56
N PRO A 31 8.50 -2.32 -10.65
CA PRO A 31 9.25 -1.07 -10.82
C PRO A 31 10.25 -0.81 -9.69
N PHE A 32 9.89 -1.16 -8.44
CA PHE A 32 10.78 -0.99 -7.29
C PHE A 32 12.02 -1.88 -7.40
N LEU A 33 11.86 -3.14 -7.83
CA LEU A 33 12.97 -4.07 -8.03
C LEU A 33 13.89 -3.61 -9.16
N LEU A 34 13.31 -3.14 -10.27
CA LEU A 34 14.07 -2.59 -11.40
C LEU A 34 14.89 -1.37 -10.98
N LEU A 35 14.27 -0.40 -10.30
CA LEU A 35 14.95 0.80 -9.81
C LEU A 35 16.02 0.50 -8.75
N ALA A 36 15.75 -0.45 -7.84
CA ALA A 36 16.74 -0.87 -6.85
C ALA A 36 17.97 -1.56 -7.49
N SER A 37 17.80 -2.18 -8.66
CA SER A 37 18.91 -2.79 -9.42
C SER A 37 19.67 -1.80 -10.30
N PHE A 38 19.10 -0.61 -10.55
CA PHE A 38 19.69 0.41 -11.40
C PHE A 38 20.65 1.29 -10.60
N ARG A 39 21.89 1.43 -11.11
CA ARG A 39 22.89 2.36 -10.58
C ARG A 39 23.40 3.24 -11.71
N PRO A 40 23.16 4.57 -11.67
CA PRO A 40 23.69 5.48 -12.67
C PRO A 40 25.23 5.40 -12.72
N PRO A 41 25.84 5.23 -13.90
CA PRO A 41 27.30 5.24 -14.02
C PRO A 41 27.87 6.61 -13.64
N GLY A 42 28.87 6.63 -12.76
CA GLY A 42 29.59 7.85 -12.39
C GLY A 42 28.90 8.73 -11.33
N ASP A 43 27.86 8.21 -10.66
CA ASP A 43 27.15 8.92 -9.60
C ASP A 43 26.91 8.01 -8.39
N ASP A 44 26.99 8.55 -7.18
CA ASP A 44 26.82 7.79 -5.92
C ASP A 44 25.34 7.69 -5.48
N TRP A 45 24.41 8.06 -6.35
CA TRP A 45 22.98 8.06 -6.05
C TRP A 45 22.42 6.65 -6.08
N GLN A 46 21.60 6.36 -5.07
CA GLN A 46 20.87 5.11 -4.96
C GLN A 46 19.38 5.40 -4.83
N PHE A 47 18.56 4.50 -5.37
CA PHE A 47 17.12 4.58 -5.20
C PHE A 47 16.75 4.46 -3.70
N MET A 48 16.04 5.45 -3.17
CA MET A 48 15.63 5.50 -1.76
C MET A 48 14.72 4.34 -1.34
N GLY A 49 14.08 3.66 -2.30
CA GLY A 49 13.13 2.58 -2.04
C GLY A 49 11.66 2.96 -2.16
N VAL A 50 11.33 4.25 -2.18
CA VAL A 50 9.95 4.73 -2.29
C VAL A 50 9.76 5.53 -3.57
N LEU A 51 8.73 5.18 -4.34
CA LEU A 51 8.40 5.81 -5.63
C LEU A 51 7.19 6.74 -5.51
N HIS A 52 6.10 6.22 -4.93
CA HIS A 52 4.86 6.96 -4.71
C HIS A 52 4.84 7.57 -3.32
N ASP A 53 4.29 8.78 -3.20
CA ASP A 53 4.22 9.51 -1.92
C ASP A 53 5.58 9.55 -1.20
N HIS A 54 6.62 9.91 -1.95
CA HIS A 54 8.01 9.77 -1.54
C HIS A 54 8.38 10.67 -0.35
N TYR A 55 7.72 11.84 -0.20
CA TYR A 55 7.91 12.70 0.96
C TYR A 55 7.44 12.00 2.26
N ASP A 56 6.23 11.47 2.29
CA ASP A 56 5.76 10.73 3.47
C ASP A 56 6.50 9.38 3.60
N GLY A 57 6.88 8.76 2.49
CA GLY A 57 7.74 7.57 2.47
C GLY A 57 9.07 7.78 3.19
N ALA A 58 9.77 8.87 2.89
CA ALA A 58 11.00 9.26 3.57
C ALA A 58 10.76 9.54 5.07
N ALA A 59 9.62 10.18 5.40
CA ALA A 59 9.17 10.39 6.76
C ALA A 59 8.99 9.07 7.52
N ASN A 60 8.34 8.10 6.89
CA ASN A 60 8.07 6.78 7.44
C ASN A 60 9.33 5.92 7.61
N LEU A 61 10.28 5.98 6.68
CA LEU A 61 11.57 5.30 6.80
C LEU A 61 12.37 5.81 8.00
N SER A 62 12.38 7.12 8.26
CA SER A 62 13.02 7.66 9.47
C SER A 62 12.30 7.25 10.75
N ARG A 63 10.97 7.20 10.76
CA ARG A 63 10.20 6.69 11.92
C ARG A 63 10.55 5.24 12.22
N ILE A 64 10.69 4.41 11.18
CA ILE A 64 11.17 3.03 11.33
C ILE A 64 12.60 3.03 11.88
N GLN A 65 13.51 3.84 11.34
CA GLN A 65 14.89 3.93 11.85
C GLN A 65 14.93 4.35 13.32
N GLN A 66 14.12 5.34 13.72
CA GLN A 66 14.00 5.75 15.13
C GLN A 66 13.50 4.60 16.01
N GLY A 67 12.55 3.79 15.52
CA GLY A 67 12.13 2.56 16.19
C GLY A 67 13.25 1.52 16.30
N ILE A 68 14.11 1.39 15.27
CA ILE A 68 15.31 0.54 15.30
C ILE A 68 16.31 1.06 16.34
N ASP A 69 16.46 2.38 16.45
CA ASP A 69 17.30 3.04 17.45
C ASP A 69 16.75 2.88 18.89
N GLY A 70 15.54 2.31 19.04
CA GLY A 70 14.92 2.00 20.32
C GLY A 70 13.87 3.01 20.78
N ASN A 71 13.59 4.04 19.97
CA ASN A 71 12.62 5.07 20.32
C ASN A 71 11.18 4.60 20.08
N TRP A 72 10.26 5.05 20.93
CA TRP A 72 8.81 4.87 20.75
C TRP A 72 8.15 6.14 20.25
N LEU A 73 8.62 7.29 20.74
CA LEU A 73 8.25 8.62 20.28
C LEU A 73 9.07 9.00 19.05
N VAL A 74 8.51 9.84 18.20
CA VAL A 74 9.13 10.32 16.96
C VAL A 74 9.59 11.75 17.12
N ASP A 75 10.84 12.00 16.76
CA ASP A 75 11.39 13.34 16.53
C ASP A 75 11.23 13.74 15.06
N LEU A 76 10.81 14.98 14.81
CA LEU A 76 10.72 15.54 13.47
C LEU A 76 12.10 15.97 12.97
N ARG A 77 12.81 15.05 12.31
CA ARG A 77 14.16 15.28 11.75
C ARG A 77 14.20 16.18 10.49
N TYR A 78 13.06 16.72 10.06
CA TYR A 78 12.91 17.47 8.80
C TYR A 78 12.62 18.96 9.01
N SER A 79 12.49 19.40 10.26
CA SER A 79 12.34 20.81 10.61
C SER A 79 13.53 21.25 11.46
N PRO A 80 14.10 22.45 11.23
CA PRO A 80 15.11 23.02 12.11
C PRO A 80 14.54 23.52 13.44
N GLU A 81 13.22 23.70 13.53
CA GLU A 81 12.57 24.11 14.77
C GLU A 81 12.58 22.98 15.81
N PRO A 82 12.85 23.28 17.09
CA PRO A 82 12.81 22.28 18.14
C PRO A 82 11.35 21.85 18.39
N TYR A 83 11.08 20.56 18.21
CA TYR A 83 9.81 19.93 18.56
C TYR A 83 10.02 18.91 19.67
N GLU A 84 9.06 18.82 20.59
CA GLU A 84 9.01 17.71 21.55
C GLU A 84 8.66 16.41 20.81
N SER A 85 9.32 15.31 21.21
CA SER A 85 9.05 13.99 20.67
C SER A 85 7.58 13.61 20.91
N ALA A 86 6.90 13.11 19.88
CA ALA A 86 5.47 12.80 19.97
C ALA A 86 5.13 11.41 19.41
N LEU A 87 4.00 10.85 19.84
CA LEU A 87 3.43 9.65 19.22
C LEU A 87 2.77 10.02 17.90
N MET A 88 3.52 9.92 16.81
CA MET A 88 3.03 10.22 15.46
C MET A 88 3.24 9.04 14.53
N GLN A 89 2.14 8.49 14.01
CA GLN A 89 2.12 7.27 13.20
C GLN A 89 2.88 6.09 13.86
N PRO A 90 2.47 5.67 15.08
CA PRO A 90 3.21 4.70 15.90
C PRO A 90 3.41 3.34 15.24
N ILE A 91 2.62 3.00 14.21
CA ILE A 91 2.84 1.79 13.41
C ILE A 91 4.28 1.70 12.91
N TYR A 92 4.89 2.81 12.45
CA TYR A 92 6.24 2.79 11.90
C TYR A 92 7.32 2.63 12.95
N THR A 93 7.19 3.24 14.14
CA THR A 93 8.14 3.03 15.24
C THR A 93 8.03 1.62 15.80
N VAL A 94 6.81 1.08 15.92
CA VAL A 94 6.57 -0.33 16.29
C VAL A 94 7.21 -1.29 15.29
N LEU A 95 7.08 -1.04 13.99
CA LEU A 95 7.78 -1.84 12.96
C LEU A 95 9.31 -1.75 13.11
N GLY A 96 9.84 -0.58 13.44
CA GLY A 96 11.25 -0.42 13.78
C GLY A 96 11.69 -1.27 14.96
N GLN A 97 10.91 -1.31 16.04
CA GLN A 97 11.18 -2.17 17.20
C GLN A 97 11.20 -3.66 16.82
N PHE A 98 10.29 -4.11 15.96
CA PHE A 98 10.31 -5.48 15.42
C PHE A 98 11.52 -5.75 14.51
N ALA A 99 11.91 -4.77 13.71
CA ALA A 99 13.06 -4.86 12.80
C ALA A 99 14.38 -5.08 13.57
N ARG A 100 14.49 -4.56 14.81
CA ARG A 100 15.66 -4.81 15.69
C ARG A 100 15.93 -6.30 15.93
N LEU A 101 14.87 -7.10 16.01
CA LEU A 101 14.96 -8.52 16.36
C LEU A 101 15.13 -9.43 15.13
N THR A 102 14.78 -8.94 13.95
CA THR A 102 14.66 -9.78 12.75
C THR A 102 15.59 -9.31 11.64
N LEU A 103 15.49 -8.04 11.25
CA LEU A 103 16.13 -7.49 10.05
C LEU A 103 16.30 -5.98 10.21
N PRO A 104 17.47 -5.48 10.65
CA PRO A 104 17.69 -4.06 10.99
C PRO A 104 17.89 -3.21 9.72
N SER A 105 16.90 -3.21 8.83
CA SER A 105 16.89 -2.44 7.60
C SER A 105 15.52 -1.78 7.42
N PRO A 106 15.42 -0.44 7.56
CA PRO A 106 14.15 0.28 7.44
C PRO A 106 13.41 -0.02 6.14
N ILE A 107 14.15 -0.05 5.03
CA ILE A 107 13.59 -0.29 3.69
C ILE A 107 13.04 -1.71 3.54
N MET A 108 13.73 -2.72 4.09
CA MET A 108 13.28 -4.10 3.97
C MET A 108 12.03 -4.36 4.82
N ILE A 109 12.00 -3.89 6.08
CA ILE A 109 10.80 -4.04 6.91
C ILE A 109 9.63 -3.24 6.34
N PHE A 110 9.89 -2.04 5.80
CA PHE A 110 8.88 -1.22 5.14
C PHE A 110 8.22 -1.98 3.98
N HIS A 111 9.00 -2.54 3.05
CA HIS A 111 8.44 -3.27 1.92
C HIS A 111 7.80 -4.59 2.32
N LEU A 112 8.37 -5.34 3.27
CA LEU A 112 7.79 -6.59 3.76
C LEU A 112 6.38 -6.34 4.31
N ILE A 113 6.24 -5.37 5.20
CA ILE A 113 4.94 -5.06 5.80
C ILE A 113 3.99 -4.45 4.76
N ARG A 114 4.50 -3.67 3.81
CA ARG A 114 3.69 -3.16 2.69
C ARG A 114 3.09 -4.30 1.86
N VAL A 115 3.88 -5.32 1.52
CA VAL A 115 3.41 -6.52 0.80
C VAL A 115 2.34 -7.26 1.61
N LEU A 116 2.55 -7.44 2.91
CA LEU A 116 1.59 -8.10 3.79
C LEU A 116 0.27 -7.31 3.92
N ALA A 117 0.35 -5.99 4.10
CA ALA A 117 -0.81 -5.12 4.19
C ALA A 117 -1.61 -5.10 2.87
N ALA A 118 -0.93 -5.01 1.73
CA ALA A 118 -1.56 -5.07 0.41
C ALA A 118 -2.17 -6.44 0.10
N MET A 119 -1.51 -7.54 0.51
CA MET A 119 -2.10 -8.87 0.43
C MET A 119 -3.39 -8.95 1.25
N LEU A 120 -3.36 -8.51 2.51
CA LEU A 120 -4.53 -8.51 3.39
C LEU A 120 -5.69 -7.71 2.79
N MET A 121 -5.41 -6.52 2.27
CA MET A 121 -6.38 -5.67 1.57
C MET A 121 -7.05 -6.39 0.39
N PHE A 122 -6.30 -7.07 -0.48
CA PHE A 122 -6.91 -7.78 -1.59
C PHE A 122 -7.80 -8.95 -1.11
N LEU A 123 -7.36 -9.66 -0.06
CA LEU A 123 -8.16 -10.74 0.53
C LEU A 123 -9.47 -10.21 1.11
N THR A 124 -9.44 -9.06 1.80
CA THR A 124 -10.63 -8.45 2.40
C THR A 124 -11.57 -7.88 1.34
N ILE A 125 -11.07 -7.28 0.27
CA ILE A 125 -11.88 -6.86 -0.89
C ILE A 125 -12.66 -8.04 -1.48
N TYR A 126 -12.02 -9.21 -1.63
CA TYR A 126 -12.74 -10.40 -2.10
C TYR A 126 -13.75 -10.92 -1.07
N GLN A 127 -13.40 -10.89 0.21
CA GLN A 127 -14.31 -11.29 1.29
C GLN A 127 -15.56 -10.39 1.33
N LEU A 128 -15.39 -9.08 1.11
CA LEU A 128 -16.48 -8.12 0.92
C LEU A 128 -17.33 -8.47 -0.31
N ALA A 129 -16.68 -8.82 -1.43
CA ALA A 129 -17.40 -9.29 -2.62
C ALA A 129 -18.26 -10.53 -2.30
N ALA A 130 -17.73 -11.45 -1.48
CA ALA A 130 -18.42 -12.67 -1.09
C ALA A 130 -19.60 -12.41 -0.15
N SER A 131 -19.51 -11.41 0.73
CA SER A 131 -20.60 -11.03 1.65
C SER A 131 -21.77 -10.36 0.93
N ILE A 132 -21.52 -9.70 -0.22
CA ILE A 132 -22.55 -9.02 -1.02
C ILE A 132 -23.14 -9.97 -2.08
N TRP A 133 -22.29 -10.70 -2.81
CA TRP A 133 -22.69 -11.44 -4.01
C TRP A 133 -22.73 -12.95 -3.79
N VAL A 134 -23.76 -13.61 -4.32
CA VAL A 134 -23.88 -15.09 -4.28
C VAL A 134 -23.06 -15.75 -5.39
N LYS A 135 -23.05 -15.19 -6.59
CA LYS A 135 -22.39 -15.80 -7.76
C LYS A 135 -20.88 -15.51 -7.74
N THR A 136 -20.06 -16.56 -7.79
CA THR A 136 -18.59 -16.46 -7.87
C THR A 136 -18.12 -15.58 -9.02
N ARG A 137 -18.76 -15.65 -10.21
CA ARG A 137 -18.40 -14.78 -11.34
C ARG A 137 -18.52 -13.29 -10.97
N THR A 138 -19.58 -12.90 -10.29
CA THR A 138 -19.80 -11.51 -9.85
C THR A 138 -18.78 -11.09 -8.81
N ARG A 139 -18.44 -11.97 -7.86
CA ARG A 139 -17.38 -11.72 -6.86
C ARG A 139 -16.03 -11.42 -7.51
N ARG A 140 -15.66 -12.23 -8.52
CA ARG A 140 -14.40 -12.06 -9.27
C ARG A 140 -14.37 -10.77 -10.08
N ILE A 141 -15.47 -10.43 -10.76
CA ILE A 141 -15.58 -9.17 -11.51
C ILE A 141 -15.47 -7.98 -10.56
N PHE A 142 -16.21 -8.01 -9.44
CA PHE A 142 -16.12 -6.98 -8.40
C PHE A 142 -14.68 -6.83 -7.89
N PHE A 143 -14.03 -7.93 -7.53
CA PHE A 143 -12.65 -7.92 -7.05
C PHE A 143 -11.70 -7.28 -8.06
N LEU A 144 -11.77 -7.66 -9.34
CA LEU A 144 -10.88 -7.12 -10.37
C LEU A 144 -11.12 -5.62 -10.59
N ILE A 145 -12.38 -5.20 -10.70
CA ILE A 145 -12.74 -3.78 -10.89
C ILE A 145 -12.34 -2.96 -9.67
N ALA A 146 -12.67 -3.42 -8.46
CA ALA A 146 -12.32 -2.72 -7.23
C ALA A 146 -10.81 -2.64 -7.01
N SER A 147 -10.08 -3.71 -7.33
CA SER A 147 -8.63 -3.76 -7.13
C SER A 147 -7.87 -2.87 -8.11
N VAL A 148 -8.22 -2.92 -9.41
CA VAL A 148 -7.47 -2.25 -10.49
C VAL A 148 -8.05 -0.89 -10.87
N GLY A 149 -9.33 -0.64 -10.56
CA GLY A 149 -9.99 0.61 -10.87
C GLY A 149 -9.29 1.78 -10.18
N SER A 150 -9.06 2.86 -10.94
CA SER A 150 -8.39 4.09 -10.49
C SER A 150 -9.28 5.33 -10.66
N GLY A 151 -10.59 5.13 -10.74
CA GLY A 151 -11.56 6.18 -11.04
C GLY A 151 -11.61 6.57 -12.54
N LEU A 152 -12.27 7.69 -12.82
CA LEU A 152 -12.51 8.22 -14.17
C LEU A 152 -11.96 9.64 -14.36
N GLY A 153 -11.25 10.19 -13.38
CA GLY A 153 -10.75 11.57 -13.39
C GLY A 153 -9.72 11.82 -14.48
N TRP A 154 -9.03 10.78 -14.94
CA TRP A 154 -8.18 10.86 -16.14
C TRP A 154 -8.95 11.32 -17.39
N LEU A 155 -10.28 11.15 -17.46
CA LEU A 155 -11.08 11.67 -18.57
C LEU A 155 -11.10 13.20 -18.62
N ALA A 156 -10.90 13.89 -17.49
CA ALA A 156 -10.82 15.36 -17.44
C ALA A 156 -9.67 15.92 -18.27
N ILE A 157 -8.65 15.10 -18.57
CA ILE A 157 -7.54 15.46 -19.46
C ILE A 157 -8.07 15.77 -20.87
N PHE A 158 -9.01 14.98 -21.38
CA PHE A 158 -9.58 15.20 -22.72
C PHE A 158 -10.46 16.44 -22.82
N PHE A 159 -10.95 16.93 -21.68
CA PHE A 159 -11.80 18.13 -21.61
C PHE A 159 -11.01 19.39 -21.25
N GLY A 160 -9.69 19.29 -21.03
CA GLY A 160 -8.84 20.42 -20.64
C GLY A 160 -9.16 20.99 -19.25
N THR A 161 -9.89 20.25 -18.41
CA THR A 161 -10.32 20.70 -17.08
C THR A 161 -9.55 20.04 -15.94
N ALA A 162 -8.60 19.15 -16.24
CA ALA A 162 -7.85 18.39 -15.25
C ALA A 162 -7.15 19.27 -14.19
N GLU A 163 -6.61 20.42 -14.59
CA GLU A 163 -5.90 21.34 -13.68
C GLU A 163 -6.83 22.10 -12.73
N ASN A 164 -8.10 22.28 -13.10
CA ASN A 164 -9.07 23.09 -12.37
C ASN A 164 -10.05 22.27 -11.53
N MET A 165 -10.00 20.94 -11.63
CA MET A 165 -10.92 20.05 -10.93
C MET A 165 -10.21 19.26 -9.83
N LEU A 166 -10.69 19.43 -8.60
CA LEU A 166 -10.28 18.62 -7.44
C LEU A 166 -10.97 17.24 -7.48
N LEU A 167 -10.69 16.46 -8.52
CA LEU A 167 -11.25 15.12 -8.65
C LEU A 167 -10.54 14.17 -7.68
N PRO A 168 -11.27 13.43 -6.80
CA PRO A 168 -10.65 12.59 -5.78
C PRO A 168 -9.69 11.52 -6.32
N ASP A 169 -9.90 11.01 -7.53
CA ASP A 169 -8.99 10.07 -8.20
C ASP A 169 -7.66 10.68 -8.63
N LEU A 170 -7.62 11.98 -8.89
CA LEU A 170 -6.39 12.67 -9.27
C LEU A 170 -5.64 13.21 -8.05
N VAL A 171 -6.37 13.69 -7.05
CA VAL A 171 -5.79 14.35 -5.86
C VAL A 171 -5.44 13.35 -4.75
N LEU A 172 -6.20 12.26 -4.62
CA LEU A 172 -6.02 11.24 -3.57
C LEU A 172 -5.92 9.83 -4.18
N PRO A 173 -4.90 9.56 -5.01
CA PRO A 173 -4.75 8.26 -5.68
C PRO A 173 -4.59 7.10 -4.70
N GLN A 174 -4.10 7.35 -3.48
CA GLN A 174 -4.06 6.36 -2.39
C GLN A 174 -5.42 5.77 -1.99
N LEU A 175 -6.55 6.35 -2.42
CA LEU A 175 -7.89 5.77 -2.20
C LEU A 175 -8.17 4.56 -3.09
N TYR A 176 -7.34 4.29 -4.09
CA TYR A 176 -7.53 3.19 -5.04
C TYR A 176 -6.62 2.00 -4.69
N PRO A 177 -7.14 0.77 -4.56
CA PRO A 177 -6.38 -0.34 -3.97
C PRO A 177 -5.04 -0.64 -4.66
N LEU A 178 -4.97 -0.65 -5.99
CA LEU A 178 -3.70 -0.90 -6.67
C LEU A 178 -2.65 0.18 -6.38
N TYR A 179 -3.04 1.45 -6.34
CA TYR A 179 -2.12 2.54 -6.00
C TYR A 179 -1.74 2.50 -4.51
N SER A 180 -2.72 2.25 -3.64
CA SER A 180 -2.54 2.05 -2.20
C SER A 180 -1.49 0.99 -1.89
N ALA A 181 -1.51 -0.15 -2.60
CA ALA A 181 -0.48 -1.19 -2.49
C ALA A 181 0.95 -0.72 -2.82
N ASN A 182 1.08 0.33 -3.64
CA ASN A 182 2.34 0.91 -4.09
C ASN A 182 2.80 2.12 -3.25
N ALA A 183 1.93 2.67 -2.42
CA ALA A 183 2.17 3.84 -1.57
C ALA A 183 2.70 3.43 -0.17
N ASN A 184 2.31 4.19 0.86
CA ASN A 184 2.69 3.95 2.25
C ASN A 184 1.84 2.84 2.91
N VAL A 185 2.45 2.07 3.83
CA VAL A 185 1.89 0.89 4.51
C VAL A 185 0.50 1.10 5.09
N HIS A 186 0.23 2.27 5.66
CA HIS A 186 -1.02 2.56 6.35
C HIS A 186 -2.23 2.61 5.42
N TYR A 187 -2.07 2.93 4.13
CA TYR A 187 -3.18 2.99 3.17
C TYR A 187 -3.81 1.62 2.89
N PRO A 188 -3.06 0.57 2.46
CA PRO A 188 -3.66 -0.73 2.22
C PRO A 188 -4.12 -1.37 3.53
N LEU A 189 -3.44 -1.10 4.64
CA LEU A 189 -3.86 -1.58 5.96
C LEU A 189 -5.21 -0.96 6.39
N ALA A 190 -5.42 0.33 6.15
CA ALA A 190 -6.69 0.98 6.43
C ALA A 190 -7.83 0.38 5.59
N MET A 191 -7.60 0.14 4.29
CA MET A 191 -8.58 -0.52 3.42
C MET A 191 -8.86 -1.97 3.83
N ALA A 192 -7.88 -2.65 4.43
CA ALA A 192 -8.06 -4.00 4.94
C ALA A 192 -8.92 -4.05 6.21
N ALA A 193 -8.99 -2.96 6.98
CA ALA A 193 -9.66 -2.90 8.27
C ALA A 193 -11.14 -2.48 8.21
N VAL A 194 -11.64 -2.09 7.02
CA VAL A 194 -13.03 -1.66 6.77
C VAL A 194 -13.82 -2.79 6.13
#